data_AF-A0A0D0NTB3-F1
#
_entry.id   AF-A0A0D0NTB3-F1
#
_cell.length_a   1.000
_cell.length_b   1.000
_cell.length_c   1.000
_cell.angle_alpha   90.00
_cell.angle_beta   90.00
_cell.angle_gamma   90.00
#
_symmetry.space_group_name_H-M   'P 1'
#
loop_
_entity.id
_entity.type
_entity.pdbx_description
1 polymer ?
#
loop_
_entity_poly.entity_id
_entity_poly.type
_entity_poly.pdbx_seq_one_letter_code
_entity_poly.pdbx_strand_id
1 'polypeptide(L)'
;MPDQSDNLSLPYLQPAQAQKHVTHNEALKRLDILVQATVADRDRTQPPAAPAPGDRHLVAAPATGDWAGWEDSLAAWDGAAWIRLAPRPGWTLRCLAEGATLVWDGTAWIADGAAEAAPTFGINAAADAGNRFAVSSPAVLLNHEGAGHRVKVNKAAATDTASLLFQTGFSGRAEMGTAGSDAFAVKVSADGAVWTEALTLDPATGHARGAAVQTEPSDATSGRLLKVGAAGVALGPDVYRRGNAVGTVTQAEGVPTGALVETPVSTADGWVEKWANGRMECWHRINLGPVTAIGSGTDGDPYQTAQTNWTLPSADFVEAPLICLALEYDSSDGRARGLAAGFRSRSTTAVTGIGATRVSSQSAIGDVLVHIRAIGRWSA
;
A
#
# COMPACT_ATOMS: atom_id res chain seq x y z
N MET A 1 72.29 -21.64 -31.59
CA MET A 1 71.44 -20.67 -30.87
C MET A 1 70.20 -20.45 -31.73
N PRO A 2 68.99 -20.35 -31.17
CA PRO A 2 67.83 -19.96 -31.94
C PRO A 2 68.07 -18.58 -32.57
N ASP A 3 67.54 -18.36 -33.79
CA ASP A 3 67.68 -17.10 -34.53
C ASP A 3 66.55 -16.09 -34.20
N GLN A 4 65.59 -16.49 -33.37
CA GLN A 4 64.41 -15.71 -33.01
C GLN A 4 64.06 -15.87 -31.52
N SER A 5 63.31 -14.91 -30.97
CA SER A 5 62.72 -14.98 -29.64
C SER A 5 61.47 -15.87 -29.57
N ASP A 6 61.15 -16.38 -28.38
CA ASP A 6 60.15 -17.44 -28.22
C ASP A 6 58.70 -16.94 -28.30
N ASN A 7 58.40 -15.73 -27.83
CA ASN A 7 57.01 -15.25 -27.73
C ASN A 7 56.53 -14.48 -28.96
N LEU A 8 57.37 -13.58 -29.48
CA LEU A 8 57.04 -12.63 -30.56
C LEU A 8 57.82 -12.89 -31.84
N SER A 9 58.66 -13.93 -31.87
CA SER A 9 59.48 -14.30 -33.03
C SER A 9 60.38 -13.16 -33.54
N LEU A 10 60.92 -12.34 -32.62
CA LEU A 10 61.82 -11.23 -32.94
C LEU A 10 63.18 -11.77 -33.40
N PRO A 11 63.72 -11.31 -34.54
CA PRO A 11 65.00 -11.80 -35.04
C PRO A 11 66.16 -11.35 -34.15
N TYR A 12 67.03 -12.27 -33.77
CA TYR A 12 68.26 -11.97 -33.04
C TYR A 12 69.38 -11.51 -33.96
N LEU A 13 70.24 -10.63 -33.44
CA LEU A 13 71.48 -10.26 -34.12
C LEU A 13 72.44 -11.46 -34.15
N GLN A 14 72.96 -11.76 -35.34
CA GLN A 14 73.89 -12.85 -35.55
C GLN A 14 75.27 -12.58 -34.89
N PRO A 15 76.01 -13.64 -34.49
CA PRO A 15 77.33 -13.52 -33.87
C PRO A 15 78.38 -12.79 -34.74
N ALA A 16 79.54 -12.48 -34.15
CA ALA A 16 80.72 -11.86 -34.79
C ALA A 16 80.67 -10.36 -35.14
N GLN A 17 79.62 -9.63 -34.76
CA GLN A 17 79.54 -8.15 -34.87
C GLN A 17 80.08 -7.44 -33.60
N ALA A 18 81.37 -7.59 -33.28
CA ALA A 18 82.03 -6.95 -32.13
C ALA A 18 81.29 -7.13 -30.78
N GLN A 19 80.75 -8.32 -30.53
CA GLN A 19 79.98 -8.69 -29.32
C GLN A 19 78.70 -7.86 -29.03
N LYS A 20 78.28 -6.94 -29.90
CA LYS A 20 77.03 -6.15 -29.73
C LYS A 20 75.77 -7.02 -29.67
N HIS A 21 75.79 -8.18 -30.33
CA HIS A 21 74.72 -9.16 -30.31
C HIS A 21 74.37 -9.64 -28.90
N VAL A 22 75.33 -9.67 -27.97
CA VAL A 22 75.08 -10.13 -26.59
C VAL A 22 74.11 -9.19 -25.87
N THR A 23 74.47 -7.93 -25.73
CA THR A 23 73.66 -6.94 -24.99
C THR A 23 72.34 -6.61 -25.70
N HIS A 24 72.34 -6.61 -27.03
CA HIS A 24 71.13 -6.29 -27.80
C HIS A 24 70.13 -7.46 -27.79
N ASN A 25 70.59 -8.70 -27.97
CA ASN A 25 69.68 -9.85 -27.90
C ASN A 25 69.13 -10.04 -26.49
N GLU A 26 69.89 -9.69 -25.44
CA GLU A 26 69.37 -9.65 -24.07
C GLU A 26 68.24 -8.61 -23.92
N ALA A 27 68.38 -7.43 -24.52
CA ALA A 27 67.31 -6.43 -24.54
C ALA A 27 66.08 -6.92 -25.32
N LEU A 28 66.28 -7.60 -26.46
CA LEU A 28 65.19 -8.20 -27.25
C LEU A 28 64.47 -9.30 -26.47
N LYS A 29 65.18 -10.15 -25.73
CA LYS A 29 64.57 -11.14 -24.82
C LYS A 29 63.64 -10.49 -23.79
N ARG A 30 64.08 -9.38 -23.18
CA ARG A 30 63.24 -8.66 -22.20
C ARG A 30 62.01 -8.03 -22.86
N LEU A 31 62.16 -7.47 -24.06
CA LEU A 31 61.03 -6.92 -24.82
C LEU A 31 60.05 -8.01 -25.26
N ASP A 32 60.54 -9.17 -25.67
CA ASP A 32 59.74 -10.34 -26.03
C ASP A 32 58.81 -10.80 -24.90
N ILE A 33 59.29 -10.71 -23.66
CA ILE A 33 58.51 -11.07 -22.47
C ILE A 33 57.48 -9.98 -22.12
N LEU A 34 57.88 -8.70 -22.20
CA LEU A 34 57.10 -7.56 -21.70
C LEU A 34 56.08 -6.99 -22.69
N VAL A 35 56.37 -7.04 -23.99
CA VAL A 35 55.44 -6.56 -25.02
C VAL A 35 54.32 -7.58 -25.15
N GLN A 36 53.07 -7.16 -24.94
CA GLN A 36 51.91 -8.06 -24.85
C GLN A 36 52.10 -9.13 -23.74
N ALA A 37 52.63 -8.71 -22.58
CA ALA A 37 52.91 -9.60 -21.46
C ALA A 37 51.67 -10.43 -21.09
N THR A 38 51.81 -11.75 -21.21
CA THR A 38 50.78 -12.74 -20.88
C THR A 38 51.41 -13.78 -19.97
N VAL A 39 50.74 -14.12 -18.88
CA VAL A 39 51.16 -15.15 -17.94
C VAL A 39 50.13 -16.26 -17.87
N ALA A 40 50.57 -17.49 -17.66
CA ALA A 40 49.68 -18.62 -17.48
C ALA A 40 48.85 -18.49 -16.20
N ASP A 41 49.49 -18.09 -15.10
CA ASP A 41 48.91 -18.04 -13.76
C ASP A 41 49.65 -17.03 -12.86
N ARG A 42 49.06 -16.76 -11.68
CA ARG A 42 49.61 -15.87 -10.64
C ARG A 42 49.65 -16.45 -9.23
N ASP A 43 49.27 -17.72 -9.07
CA ASP A 43 49.15 -18.42 -7.79
C ASP A 43 50.27 -19.47 -7.57
N ARG A 44 51.18 -19.60 -8.53
CA ARG A 44 52.25 -20.60 -8.49
C ARG A 44 53.46 -20.11 -7.69
N THR A 45 53.88 -20.93 -6.72
CA THR A 45 54.98 -20.64 -5.79
C THR A 45 56.30 -21.34 -6.13
N GLN A 46 56.32 -22.26 -7.11
CA GLN A 46 57.53 -22.98 -7.56
C GLN A 46 57.53 -23.12 -9.10
N PRO A 47 58.70 -23.17 -9.76
CA PRO A 47 58.75 -23.38 -11.21
C PRO A 47 58.12 -24.71 -11.62
N PRO A 48 57.42 -24.77 -12.78
CA PRO A 48 57.02 -26.03 -13.39
C PRO A 48 58.19 -27.00 -13.54
N ALA A 49 57.95 -28.31 -13.32
CA ALA A 49 58.99 -29.32 -13.41
C ALA A 49 59.55 -29.51 -14.84
N ALA A 50 58.77 -29.13 -15.86
CA ALA A 50 59.16 -29.19 -17.27
C ALA A 50 58.65 -27.93 -18.00
N PRO A 51 59.32 -26.78 -17.84
CA PRO A 51 58.92 -25.54 -18.49
C PRO A 51 59.27 -25.56 -19.98
N ALA A 52 58.38 -25.01 -20.82
CA ALA A 52 58.60 -24.80 -22.23
C ALA A 52 59.17 -23.38 -22.49
N PRO A 53 60.04 -23.18 -23.50
CA PRO A 53 60.49 -21.85 -23.88
C PRO A 53 59.30 -20.91 -24.14
N GLY A 54 59.32 -19.72 -23.55
CA GLY A 54 58.22 -18.74 -23.60
C GLY A 54 57.19 -18.86 -22.47
N ASP A 55 57.28 -19.88 -21.62
CA ASP A 55 56.44 -19.98 -20.41
C ASP A 55 56.66 -18.76 -19.51
N ARG A 56 55.55 -18.17 -19.05
CA ARG A 56 55.53 -16.94 -18.26
C ARG A 56 54.56 -17.09 -17.10
N HIS A 57 55.02 -16.78 -15.88
CA HIS A 57 54.24 -16.89 -14.65
C HIS A 57 54.42 -15.64 -13.79
N LEU A 58 53.36 -15.26 -13.08
CA LEU A 58 53.50 -14.39 -11.92
C LEU A 58 53.79 -15.25 -10.70
N VAL A 59 54.91 -14.97 -10.05
CA VAL A 59 55.37 -15.76 -8.91
C VAL A 59 54.59 -15.39 -7.66
N ALA A 60 53.87 -16.34 -7.08
CA ALA A 60 53.14 -16.17 -5.83
C ALA A 60 54.05 -16.32 -4.61
N ALA A 61 53.66 -15.67 -3.51
CA ALA A 61 54.27 -15.87 -2.21
C ALA A 61 53.73 -17.15 -1.51
N PRO A 62 54.56 -17.91 -0.77
CA PRO A 62 56.01 -17.78 -0.65
C PRO A 62 56.74 -18.47 -1.81
N ALA A 63 57.66 -17.77 -2.48
CA ALA A 63 58.34 -18.32 -3.65
C ALA A 63 59.47 -19.29 -3.23
N THR A 64 59.62 -20.40 -3.96
CA THR A 64 60.58 -21.47 -3.64
C THR A 64 61.27 -22.02 -4.90
N GLY A 65 62.30 -22.85 -4.71
CA GLY A 65 63.11 -23.36 -5.82
C GLY A 65 63.88 -22.25 -6.53
N ASP A 66 63.97 -22.30 -7.85
CA ASP A 66 64.64 -21.26 -8.67
C ASP A 66 63.97 -19.88 -8.54
N TRP A 67 62.73 -19.82 -8.04
CA TRP A 67 61.96 -18.59 -7.85
C TRP A 67 62.09 -17.99 -6.44
N ALA A 68 62.89 -18.58 -5.55
CA ALA A 68 63.03 -18.05 -4.18
C ALA A 68 63.41 -16.55 -4.17
N GLY A 69 62.60 -15.73 -3.49
CA GLY A 69 62.77 -14.26 -3.41
C GLY A 69 62.28 -13.48 -4.64
N TRP A 70 61.49 -14.12 -5.51
CA TRP A 70 60.93 -13.51 -6.74
C TRP A 70 59.43 -13.25 -6.64
N GLU A 71 58.86 -13.21 -5.43
CA GLU A 71 57.46 -12.88 -5.19
C GLU A 71 57.04 -11.65 -6.01
N ASP A 72 55.83 -11.73 -6.58
CA ASP A 72 55.20 -10.72 -7.44
C ASP A 72 55.94 -10.42 -8.76
N SER A 73 57.10 -11.04 -8.99
CA SER A 73 57.86 -10.86 -10.23
C SER A 73 57.29 -11.69 -11.37
N LEU A 74 57.49 -11.20 -12.58
CA LEU A 74 57.27 -11.99 -13.78
C LEU A 74 58.47 -12.91 -13.99
N ALA A 75 58.24 -14.23 -13.96
CA ALA A 75 59.22 -15.25 -14.29
C ALA A 75 58.95 -15.77 -15.71
N ALA A 76 59.96 -15.73 -16.58
CA ALA A 76 59.87 -16.24 -17.94
C ALA A 76 60.96 -17.28 -18.22
N TRP A 77 60.63 -18.40 -18.87
CA TRP A 77 61.62 -19.42 -19.24
C TRP A 77 62.16 -19.17 -20.64
N ASP A 78 63.49 -19.04 -20.77
CA ASP A 78 64.17 -18.79 -22.06
C ASP A 78 64.73 -20.05 -22.74
N GLY A 79 64.31 -21.22 -22.26
CA GLY A 79 64.82 -22.52 -22.71
C GLY A 79 66.04 -23.02 -21.94
N ALA A 80 66.72 -22.18 -21.16
CA ALA A 80 67.88 -22.57 -20.36
C ALA A 80 67.77 -22.14 -18.88
N ALA A 81 67.21 -20.97 -18.61
CA ALA A 81 67.04 -20.45 -17.27
C ALA A 81 65.77 -19.60 -17.13
N TRP A 82 65.32 -19.43 -15.89
CA TRP A 82 64.28 -18.46 -15.56
C TRP A 82 64.86 -17.05 -15.57
N ILE A 83 64.17 -16.14 -16.25
CA ILE A 83 64.43 -14.71 -16.27
C ILE A 83 63.45 -14.04 -15.31
N ARG A 84 63.98 -13.35 -14.30
CA ARG A 84 63.20 -12.50 -13.39
C ARG A 84 63.01 -11.10 -13.97
N LEU A 85 61.78 -10.64 -14.02
CA LEU A 85 61.43 -9.25 -14.30
C LEU A 85 60.61 -8.69 -13.14
N ALA A 86 61.22 -7.83 -12.33
CA ALA A 86 60.53 -7.14 -11.25
C ALA A 86 59.58 -6.08 -11.82
N PRO A 87 58.29 -6.04 -11.39
CA PRO A 87 57.32 -5.11 -11.92
C PRO A 87 57.61 -3.66 -11.51
N ARG A 88 57.10 -2.71 -12.31
CA ARG A 88 57.07 -1.28 -11.96
C ARG A 88 55.63 -0.78 -11.97
N PRO A 89 55.29 0.24 -11.16
CA PRO A 89 53.93 0.78 -11.12
C PRO A 89 53.39 1.09 -12.52
N GLY A 90 52.17 0.64 -12.81
CA GLY A 90 51.50 0.78 -14.10
C GLY A 90 51.85 -0.29 -15.13
N TRP A 91 52.72 -1.26 -14.83
CA TRP A 91 52.89 -2.42 -15.70
C TRP A 91 51.60 -3.20 -15.81
N THR A 92 51.28 -3.65 -17.03
CA THR A 92 50.05 -4.36 -17.35
C THR A 92 50.38 -5.70 -17.98
N LEU A 93 49.67 -6.75 -17.57
CA LEU A 93 49.76 -8.06 -18.20
C LEU A 93 48.42 -8.78 -18.20
N ARG A 94 48.28 -9.81 -19.04
CA ARG A 94 47.10 -10.67 -19.11
C ARG A 94 47.37 -11.98 -18.36
N CYS A 95 46.57 -12.32 -17.35
CA CYS A 95 46.58 -13.64 -16.71
C CYS A 95 45.58 -14.56 -17.40
N LEU A 96 46.07 -15.66 -17.99
CA LEU A 96 45.23 -16.59 -18.75
C LEU A 96 44.34 -17.44 -17.87
N ALA A 97 44.84 -17.97 -16.74
CA ALA A 97 44.06 -18.75 -15.80
C ALA A 97 42.84 -18.00 -15.25
N GLU A 98 42.93 -16.68 -15.13
CA GLU A 98 41.85 -15.84 -14.59
C GLU A 98 41.02 -15.13 -15.66
N GLY A 99 41.48 -15.12 -16.92
CA GLY A 99 40.85 -14.31 -17.96
C GLY A 99 40.79 -12.81 -17.60
N ALA A 100 41.79 -12.31 -16.86
CA ALA A 100 41.83 -10.94 -16.34
C ALA A 100 43.10 -10.20 -16.77
N THR A 101 42.98 -8.90 -16.99
CA THR A 101 44.13 -8.00 -17.13
C THR A 101 44.53 -7.55 -15.74
N LEU A 102 45.82 -7.61 -15.41
CA LEU A 102 46.37 -7.19 -14.12
C LEU A 102 47.26 -5.97 -14.33
N VAL A 103 47.19 -5.02 -13.39
CA VAL A 103 48.05 -3.84 -13.30
C VAL A 103 48.81 -3.88 -11.98
N TRP A 104 50.11 -3.63 -12.02
CA TRP A 104 50.91 -3.49 -10.81
C TRP A 104 50.72 -2.09 -10.20
N ASP A 105 50.18 -2.00 -8.98
CA ASP A 105 49.92 -0.72 -8.30
C ASP A 105 51.13 -0.15 -7.54
N GLY A 106 52.23 -0.91 -7.49
CA GLY A 106 53.42 -0.60 -6.69
C GLY A 106 53.63 -1.56 -5.51
N THR A 107 52.59 -2.29 -5.11
CA THR A 107 52.59 -3.22 -3.99
C THR A 107 51.98 -4.58 -4.32
N ALA A 108 51.01 -4.64 -5.24
CA ALA A 108 50.33 -5.86 -5.65
C ALA A 108 49.86 -5.79 -7.12
N TRP A 109 49.61 -6.96 -7.72
CA TRP A 109 48.93 -7.08 -9.01
C TRP A 109 47.41 -7.04 -8.82
N ILE A 110 46.79 -5.93 -9.22
CA ILE A 110 45.34 -5.72 -9.14
C ILE A 110 44.68 -5.97 -10.49
N ALA A 111 43.46 -6.50 -10.52
CA ALA A 111 42.73 -6.64 -11.78
C ALA A 111 42.34 -5.26 -12.33
N ASP A 112 42.73 -4.96 -13.57
CA ASP A 112 42.31 -3.80 -14.33
C ASP A 112 40.80 -3.92 -14.58
N GLY A 113 40.01 -3.09 -13.91
CA GLY A 113 38.56 -3.20 -13.87
C GLY A 113 37.98 -3.86 -12.62
N ALA A 114 38.74 -4.02 -11.53
CA ALA A 114 38.15 -4.28 -10.21
C ALA A 114 37.22 -3.11 -9.83
N ALA A 115 35.94 -3.25 -10.17
CA ALA A 115 34.85 -2.32 -9.88
C ALA A 115 34.64 -2.08 -8.38
N GLU A 116 35.36 -2.78 -7.51
CA GLU A 116 35.17 -2.73 -6.06
C GLU A 116 35.52 -1.38 -5.43
N ALA A 117 36.19 -0.47 -6.16
CA ALA A 117 36.58 0.84 -5.62
C ALA A 117 36.42 2.02 -6.60
N ALA A 118 35.62 1.90 -7.66
CA ALA A 118 35.37 3.05 -8.53
C ALA A 118 34.58 4.12 -7.72
N PRO A 119 35.15 5.32 -7.45
CA PRO A 119 34.50 6.33 -6.61
C PRO A 119 33.21 6.88 -7.23
N THR A 120 33.07 6.73 -8.55
CA THR A 120 31.93 7.13 -9.37
C THR A 120 31.73 6.13 -10.49
N PHE A 121 30.48 5.81 -10.82
CA PHE A 121 30.11 4.93 -11.93
C PHE A 121 28.91 5.49 -12.70
N GLY A 122 29.10 5.72 -13.99
CA GLY A 122 28.11 6.33 -14.88
C GLY A 122 27.74 5.44 -16.06
N ILE A 123 26.45 5.28 -16.33
CA ILE A 123 25.93 4.60 -17.54
C ILE A 123 25.25 5.67 -18.41
N ASN A 124 25.85 6.01 -19.56
CA ASN A 124 25.40 7.08 -20.46
C ASN A 124 25.23 8.47 -19.80
N ALA A 125 25.81 8.65 -18.61
CA ALA A 125 25.80 9.90 -17.84
C ALA A 125 27.16 10.05 -17.13
N ALA A 126 27.60 11.29 -16.94
CA ALA A 126 28.74 11.58 -16.08
C ALA A 126 28.30 11.49 -14.62
N ALA A 127 28.91 10.60 -13.84
CA ALA A 127 28.75 10.54 -12.40
C ALA A 127 29.63 11.61 -11.72
N ASP A 128 29.21 12.09 -10.57
CA ASP A 128 29.89 13.16 -9.83
C ASP A 128 29.90 12.88 -8.31
N ALA A 129 30.42 13.82 -7.52
CA ALA A 129 30.55 13.65 -6.07
C ALA A 129 29.20 13.55 -5.34
N GLY A 130 28.13 14.11 -5.89
CA GLY A 130 26.76 14.02 -5.38
C GLY A 130 26.00 12.80 -5.92
N ASN A 131 26.14 12.51 -7.21
CA ASN A 131 25.54 11.37 -7.91
C ASN A 131 26.62 10.36 -8.29
N ARG A 132 27.16 9.66 -7.29
CA ARG A 132 28.25 8.69 -7.51
C ARG A 132 27.83 7.49 -8.35
N PHE A 133 26.53 7.18 -8.41
CA PHE A 133 25.95 6.27 -9.40
C PHE A 133 24.95 7.04 -10.25
N ALA A 134 25.26 7.24 -11.54
CA ALA A 134 24.43 8.01 -12.45
C ALA A 134 24.04 7.15 -13.66
N VAL A 135 22.75 7.14 -14.00
CA VAL A 135 22.23 6.36 -15.13
C VAL A 135 21.32 7.23 -15.99
N SER A 136 21.65 7.34 -17.28
CA SER A 136 20.79 7.96 -18.29
C SER A 136 20.39 6.91 -19.33
N SER A 137 19.34 6.16 -19.02
CA SER A 137 18.81 5.08 -19.87
C SER A 137 17.29 5.11 -19.89
N PRO A 138 16.65 4.44 -20.89
CA PRO A 138 15.19 4.26 -20.88
C PRO A 138 14.66 3.46 -19.69
N ALA A 139 15.48 2.59 -19.08
CA ALA A 139 15.11 1.77 -17.93
C ALA A 139 16.32 1.34 -17.08
N VAL A 140 16.08 1.10 -15.80
CA VAL A 140 17.01 0.43 -14.87
C VAL A 140 16.32 -0.83 -14.35
N LEU A 141 16.86 -2.00 -14.69
CA LEU A 141 16.36 -3.28 -14.21
C LEU A 141 17.21 -3.77 -13.03
N LEU A 142 16.59 -3.91 -11.87
CA LEU A 142 17.17 -4.59 -10.70
C LEU A 142 16.45 -5.94 -10.54
N ASN A 143 17.18 -7.04 -10.73
CA ASN A 143 16.59 -8.38 -10.77
C ASN A 143 17.01 -9.25 -9.58
N HIS A 144 16.20 -10.25 -9.26
CA HIS A 144 16.47 -11.21 -8.20
C HIS A 144 17.27 -12.42 -8.70
N GLU A 145 17.90 -13.13 -7.76
CA GLU A 145 18.52 -14.45 -7.99
C GLU A 145 17.82 -15.55 -7.18
N GLY A 146 16.51 -15.40 -6.92
CA GLY A 146 15.70 -16.40 -6.21
C GLY A 146 14.74 -15.76 -5.22
N ALA A 147 14.85 -16.12 -3.95
CA ALA A 147 13.82 -15.85 -2.93
C ALA A 147 13.57 -14.37 -2.60
N GLY A 148 14.42 -13.42 -3.00
CA GLY A 148 14.16 -12.00 -2.77
C GLY A 148 15.16 -11.04 -3.43
N HIS A 149 14.75 -9.77 -3.51
CA HIS A 149 15.56 -8.64 -3.94
C HIS A 149 15.18 -7.43 -3.08
N ARG A 150 16.18 -6.73 -2.50
CA ARG A 150 15.94 -5.61 -1.56
C ARG A 150 16.86 -4.45 -1.89
N VAL A 151 16.27 -3.28 -2.10
CA VAL A 151 17.00 -2.01 -2.12
C VAL A 151 16.95 -1.42 -0.71
N LYS A 152 18.11 -1.28 -0.07
CA LYS A 152 18.23 -0.68 1.26
C LYS A 152 18.70 0.76 1.12
N VAL A 153 17.85 1.70 1.51
CA VAL A 153 18.18 3.13 1.58
C VAL A 153 18.28 3.51 3.05
N ASN A 154 19.46 3.93 3.49
CA ASN A 154 19.71 4.28 4.88
C ASN A 154 19.95 5.78 5.01
N LYS A 155 19.48 6.37 6.11
CA LYS A 155 19.74 7.75 6.49
C LYS A 155 20.46 7.79 7.85
N ALA A 156 21.25 8.82 8.11
CA ALA A 156 22.12 8.87 9.29
C ALA A 156 21.36 9.28 10.56
N ALA A 157 20.41 10.21 10.43
CA ALA A 157 19.55 10.68 11.52
C ALA A 157 18.06 10.63 11.15
N ALA A 158 17.19 10.67 12.17
CA ALA A 158 15.74 10.67 11.97
C ALA A 158 15.24 11.86 11.13
N THR A 159 15.92 13.00 11.21
CA THR A 159 15.59 14.22 10.46
C THR A 159 16.13 14.23 9.04
N ASP A 160 16.96 13.26 8.66
CA ASP A 160 17.50 13.16 7.31
C ASP A 160 16.46 12.56 6.34
N THR A 161 16.85 12.46 5.08
CA THR A 161 16.01 11.95 4.00
C THR A 161 16.55 10.63 3.44
N ALA A 162 15.69 9.61 3.44
CA ALA A 162 15.84 8.40 2.63
C ALA A 162 14.56 8.22 1.81
N SER A 163 14.62 8.53 0.52
CA SER A 163 13.44 8.62 -0.35
C SER A 163 13.72 8.31 -1.82
N LEU A 164 12.65 8.16 -2.58
CA LEU A 164 12.63 8.20 -4.04
C LEU A 164 11.98 9.51 -4.47
N LEU A 165 12.74 10.36 -5.15
CA LEU A 165 12.29 11.65 -5.68
C LEU A 165 12.01 11.52 -7.18
N PHE A 166 10.76 11.79 -7.56
CA PHE A 166 10.30 11.79 -8.96
C PHE A 166 10.32 13.21 -9.50
N GLN A 167 10.95 13.40 -10.66
CA GLN A 167 11.19 14.73 -11.25
C GLN A 167 10.72 14.82 -12.71
N THR A 168 10.44 16.04 -13.16
CA THR A 168 10.29 16.40 -14.58
C THR A 168 11.17 17.61 -14.86
N GLY A 169 12.10 17.49 -15.82
CA GLY A 169 13.02 18.58 -16.15
C GLY A 169 13.83 19.08 -14.95
N PHE A 170 14.34 18.15 -14.12
CA PHE A 170 15.09 18.44 -12.88
C PHE A 170 14.30 19.18 -11.78
N SER A 171 12.97 19.25 -11.89
CA SER A 171 12.09 19.82 -10.87
C SER A 171 11.27 18.71 -10.18
N GLY A 172 11.27 18.68 -8.85
CA GLY A 172 10.56 17.66 -8.06
C GLY A 172 9.04 17.72 -8.21
N ARG A 173 8.38 16.57 -8.29
CA ARG A 173 6.92 16.45 -8.44
C ARG A 173 6.27 15.55 -7.41
N ALA A 174 6.93 14.45 -7.08
CA ALA A 174 6.51 13.55 -6.03
C ALA A 174 7.71 12.98 -5.30
N GLU A 175 7.57 12.66 -4.02
CA GLU A 175 8.60 12.04 -3.21
C GLU A 175 7.95 11.01 -2.29
N MET A 176 8.54 9.82 -2.17
CA MET A 176 8.09 8.80 -1.22
C MET A 176 9.26 8.21 -0.42
N GLY A 177 9.07 8.05 0.89
CA GLY A 177 10.08 7.50 1.78
C GLY A 177 10.02 8.11 3.17
N THR A 178 11.13 8.03 3.91
CA THR A 178 11.31 8.63 5.23
C THR A 178 12.06 9.94 5.07
N ALA A 179 11.33 11.01 4.76
CA ALA A 179 11.88 12.32 4.42
C ALA A 179 11.63 13.35 5.53
N GLY A 180 12.64 13.61 6.37
CA GLY A 180 12.52 14.54 7.50
C GLY A 180 11.95 13.93 8.79
N SER A 181 11.60 12.64 8.77
CA SER A 181 11.17 11.85 9.93
C SER A 181 11.32 10.35 9.65
N ASP A 182 11.11 9.50 10.65
CA ASP A 182 11.08 8.03 10.49
C ASP A 182 9.72 7.49 9.99
N ALA A 183 8.72 8.37 9.85
CA ALA A 183 7.43 8.00 9.26
C ALA A 183 7.55 7.87 7.74
N PHE A 184 6.93 6.85 7.15
CA PHE A 184 6.82 6.75 5.69
C PHE A 184 5.81 7.79 5.21
N ALA A 185 6.23 8.65 4.29
CA ALA A 185 5.43 9.74 3.74
C ALA A 185 5.40 9.70 2.20
N VAL A 186 4.30 10.21 1.65
CA VAL A 186 4.11 10.53 0.24
C VAL A 186 3.85 12.03 0.14
N LYS A 187 4.77 12.74 -0.52
CA LYS A 187 4.70 14.19 -0.73
C LYS A 187 4.55 14.50 -2.21
N VAL A 188 3.80 15.55 -2.52
CA VAL A 188 3.60 16.02 -3.90
C VAL A 188 3.87 17.52 -3.98
N SER A 189 4.34 17.97 -5.16
CA SER A 189 4.63 19.36 -5.43
C SER A 189 4.28 19.71 -6.87
N ALA A 190 3.63 20.86 -7.06
CA ALA A 190 3.31 21.38 -8.39
C ALA A 190 4.51 22.09 -9.05
N ASP A 191 5.39 22.70 -8.25
CA ASP A 191 6.47 23.59 -8.68
C ASP A 191 7.88 23.06 -8.34
N GLY A 192 7.98 22.04 -7.50
CA GLY A 192 9.23 21.48 -6.99
C GLY A 192 9.84 22.26 -5.83
N ALA A 193 9.17 23.31 -5.35
CA ALA A 193 9.61 24.16 -4.26
C ALA A 193 8.68 24.01 -3.04
N VAL A 194 7.36 24.06 -3.25
CA VAL A 194 6.35 23.92 -2.20
C VAL A 194 5.86 22.48 -2.19
N TRP A 195 6.01 21.82 -1.05
CA TRP A 195 5.66 20.41 -0.89
C TRP A 195 4.45 20.25 0.02
N THR A 196 3.50 19.45 -0.44
CA THR A 196 2.35 19.01 0.36
C THR A 196 2.58 17.57 0.79
N GLU A 197 2.60 17.33 2.09
CA GLU A 197 2.59 15.98 2.66
C GLU A 197 1.17 15.41 2.59
N ALA A 198 0.89 14.66 1.51
CA ALA A 198 -0.44 14.15 1.21
C ALA A 198 -0.82 13.01 2.15
N LEU A 199 0.10 12.07 2.37
CA LEU A 199 -0.09 10.89 3.21
C LEU A 199 1.16 10.60 4.03
N THR A 200 0.98 10.34 5.31
CA THR A 200 2.03 9.87 6.22
C THR A 200 1.47 8.77 7.09
N LEU A 201 2.24 7.69 7.25
CA LEU A 201 1.91 6.57 8.12
C LEU A 201 2.69 6.70 9.42
N ASP A 202 1.95 6.73 10.52
CA ASP A 202 2.54 6.75 11.84
C ASP A 202 3.27 5.42 12.13
N PRO A 203 4.57 5.43 12.47
CA PRO A 203 5.33 4.20 12.65
C PRO A 203 4.95 3.42 13.91
N ALA A 204 4.32 4.05 14.90
CA ALA A 204 3.92 3.38 16.14
C ALA A 204 2.54 2.72 16.01
N THR A 205 1.62 3.35 15.26
CA THR A 205 0.22 2.91 15.17
C THR A 205 -0.18 2.35 13.81
N GLY A 206 0.58 2.63 12.76
CA GLY A 206 0.22 2.34 11.36
C GLY A 206 -0.89 3.23 10.80
N HIS A 207 -1.33 4.26 11.53
CA HIS A 207 -2.44 5.12 11.12
C HIS A 207 -2.01 6.17 10.09
N ALA A 208 -2.90 6.43 9.13
CA ALA A 208 -2.71 7.44 8.10
C ALA A 208 -3.07 8.85 8.58
N ARG A 209 -2.27 9.85 8.19
CA ARG A 209 -2.52 11.29 8.34
C ARG A 209 -1.99 12.03 7.10
N GLY A 210 -2.20 13.35 7.02
CA GLY A 210 -1.71 14.19 5.93
C GLY A 210 -2.83 14.98 5.26
N ALA A 211 -2.48 15.85 4.30
CA ALA A 211 -3.44 16.76 3.67
C ALA A 211 -4.56 16.05 2.88
N ALA A 212 -4.30 14.81 2.43
CA ALA A 212 -5.27 14.00 1.71
C ALA A 212 -6.11 13.10 2.63
N VAL A 213 -5.94 13.19 3.95
CA VAL A 213 -6.65 12.36 4.93
C VAL A 213 -7.44 13.26 5.88
N GLN A 214 -8.66 12.84 6.20
CA GLN A 214 -9.52 13.55 7.14
C GLN A 214 -8.79 13.87 8.45
N THR A 215 -8.86 15.12 8.93
CA THR A 215 -8.14 15.54 10.16
C THR A 215 -8.93 15.25 11.44
N GLU A 216 -10.26 15.33 11.37
CA GLU A 216 -11.20 15.21 12.47
C GLU A 216 -12.53 14.64 11.98
N PRO A 217 -13.42 14.13 12.85
CA PRO A 217 -14.56 13.30 12.41
C PRO A 217 -15.58 14.03 11.55
N SER A 218 -15.70 15.34 11.76
CA SER A 218 -16.60 16.24 11.02
C SER A 218 -15.99 16.82 9.75
N ASP A 219 -14.74 16.49 9.40
CA ASP A 219 -14.09 17.06 8.22
C ASP A 219 -14.72 16.49 6.94
N ALA A 220 -15.55 17.32 6.31
CA ALA A 220 -16.26 17.04 5.06
C ALA A 220 -15.53 17.63 3.84
N THR A 221 -14.22 17.91 3.94
CA THR A 221 -13.45 18.47 2.82
C THR A 221 -13.42 17.51 1.64
N SER A 222 -13.94 17.97 0.49
CA SER A 222 -13.95 17.18 -0.74
C SER A 222 -12.54 16.76 -1.16
N GLY A 223 -12.41 15.49 -1.59
CA GLY A 223 -11.14 14.92 -2.06
C GLY A 223 -10.27 14.28 -0.98
N ARG A 224 -10.64 14.34 0.31
CA ARG A 224 -9.92 13.63 1.38
C ARG A 224 -10.42 12.19 1.58
N LEU A 225 -9.53 11.32 2.03
CA LEU A 225 -9.85 9.97 2.49
C LEU A 225 -10.51 10.03 3.88
N LEU A 226 -11.67 9.41 4.02
CA LEU A 226 -12.40 9.27 5.28
C LEU A 226 -11.71 8.24 6.20
N LYS A 227 -11.50 8.58 7.47
CA LYS A 227 -10.94 7.63 8.46
C LYS A 227 -12.03 6.77 9.08
N VAL A 228 -11.75 5.47 9.23
CA VAL A 228 -12.62 4.58 10.00
C VAL A 228 -12.55 4.95 11.48
N GLY A 229 -13.71 5.10 12.14
CA GLY A 229 -13.74 5.31 13.58
C GLY A 229 -13.33 6.70 14.06
N ALA A 230 -13.35 7.72 13.20
CA ALA A 230 -13.04 9.09 13.59
C ALA A 230 -13.87 9.53 14.83
N ALA A 231 -15.09 9.02 15.01
CA ALA A 231 -15.93 9.28 16.18
C ALA A 231 -15.90 8.21 17.31
N GLY A 232 -14.80 7.45 17.49
CA GLY A 232 -14.58 6.65 18.70
C GLY A 232 -15.46 5.41 18.94
N VAL A 233 -16.57 5.22 18.23
CA VAL A 233 -17.34 3.96 18.16
C VAL A 233 -17.98 3.89 16.78
N ALA A 234 -17.68 2.84 16.01
CA ALA A 234 -18.11 2.68 14.62
C ALA A 234 -17.67 3.85 13.71
N LEU A 235 -17.77 3.66 12.39
CA LEU A 235 -17.70 4.78 11.46
C LEU A 235 -18.67 5.86 11.94
N GLY A 236 -18.24 7.13 11.94
CA GLY A 236 -19.04 8.24 12.45
C GLY A 236 -20.44 8.32 11.81
N PRO A 237 -21.32 9.20 12.33
CA PRO A 237 -22.71 9.37 11.88
C PRO A 237 -22.89 9.60 10.37
N ASP A 238 -21.81 9.85 9.63
CA ASP A 238 -21.78 10.11 8.20
C ASP A 238 -21.82 8.85 7.31
N VAL A 239 -21.64 7.65 7.87
CA VAL A 239 -21.67 6.40 7.07
C VAL A 239 -22.56 5.33 7.71
N TYR A 240 -23.74 5.17 7.16
CA TYR A 240 -24.60 4.01 7.41
C TYR A 240 -24.12 2.80 6.60
N ARG A 241 -23.90 1.68 7.29
CA ARG A 241 -23.53 0.37 6.76
C ARG A 241 -24.43 -0.71 7.34
N ARG A 242 -24.30 -1.95 6.84
CA ARG A 242 -25.11 -3.11 7.27
C ARG A 242 -25.17 -3.30 8.80
N GLY A 243 -24.13 -2.90 9.54
CA GLY A 243 -24.06 -3.08 11.00
C GLY A 243 -24.65 -1.95 11.86
N ASN A 244 -25.02 -0.80 11.30
CA ASN A 244 -25.58 0.34 12.05
C ASN A 244 -26.79 1.01 11.36
N ALA A 245 -27.25 0.48 10.22
CA ALA A 245 -28.45 0.98 9.55
C ALA A 245 -29.73 0.74 10.37
N VAL A 246 -29.80 -0.38 11.10
CA VAL A 246 -30.93 -0.75 11.96
C VAL A 246 -30.45 -0.83 13.41
N GLY A 247 -31.14 -0.16 14.32
CA GLY A 247 -30.76 -0.04 15.74
C GLY A 247 -31.54 1.07 16.42
N THR A 248 -31.18 1.46 17.65
CA THR A 248 -31.82 2.61 18.33
C THR A 248 -31.61 3.90 17.53
N VAL A 249 -32.69 4.62 17.26
CA VAL A 249 -32.69 5.89 16.54
C VAL A 249 -32.69 7.02 17.57
N THR A 250 -31.70 7.89 17.46
CA THR A 250 -31.56 9.11 18.25
C THR A 250 -31.26 10.28 17.31
N GLN A 251 -31.64 11.50 17.70
CA GLN A 251 -31.36 12.71 16.95
C GLN A 251 -31.04 13.88 17.89
N ALA A 252 -30.30 14.86 17.38
CA ALA A 252 -30.11 16.17 18.00
C ALA A 252 -30.43 17.24 16.95
N GLU A 253 -31.41 18.11 17.22
CA GLU A 253 -31.81 19.20 16.32
C GLU A 253 -32.10 18.78 14.86
N GLY A 254 -32.67 17.58 14.66
CA GLY A 254 -32.97 17.03 13.33
C GLY A 254 -31.77 16.36 12.64
N VAL A 255 -30.61 16.30 13.30
CA VAL A 255 -29.44 15.55 12.86
C VAL A 255 -29.47 14.15 13.49
N PRO A 256 -29.48 13.07 12.70
CA PRO A 256 -29.38 11.72 13.22
C PRO A 256 -28.08 11.50 14.01
N THR A 257 -28.19 10.95 15.21
CA THR A 257 -27.06 10.55 16.06
C THR A 257 -27.04 9.04 16.36
N GLY A 258 -28.07 8.31 15.93
CA GLY A 258 -28.21 6.86 16.07
C GLY A 258 -28.34 6.13 14.73
N ALA A 259 -29.12 5.05 14.69
CA ALA A 259 -29.42 4.29 13.47
C ALA A 259 -30.35 5.06 12.51
N LEU A 260 -30.56 4.55 11.28
CA LEU A 260 -31.55 5.11 10.33
C LEU A 260 -32.98 4.75 10.71
N VAL A 261 -33.19 3.54 11.19
CA VAL A 261 -34.51 2.97 11.51
C VAL A 261 -34.40 2.05 12.70
N GLU A 262 -35.40 2.09 13.59
CA GLU A 262 -35.54 1.13 14.68
C GLU A 262 -36.29 -0.11 14.21
N THR A 263 -35.90 -1.29 14.69
CA THR A 263 -36.75 -2.48 14.54
C THR A 263 -38.08 -2.23 15.26
N PRO A 264 -39.24 -2.55 14.66
CA PRO A 264 -40.53 -2.40 15.30
C PRO A 264 -40.56 -3.03 16.71
N VAL A 265 -40.84 -2.21 17.71
CA VAL A 265 -40.94 -2.67 19.11
C VAL A 265 -42.39 -3.04 19.39
N SER A 266 -42.62 -4.31 19.72
CA SER A 266 -43.95 -4.80 20.11
C SER A 266 -44.20 -4.55 21.60
N THR A 267 -45.35 -3.98 21.91
CA THR A 267 -45.87 -3.75 23.27
C THR A 267 -47.26 -4.38 23.41
N ALA A 268 -47.86 -4.33 24.61
CA ALA A 268 -49.26 -4.72 24.80
C ALA A 268 -50.22 -3.83 24.00
N ASP A 269 -49.84 -2.57 23.78
CA ASP A 269 -50.64 -1.55 23.09
C ASP A 269 -50.30 -1.46 21.59
N GLY A 270 -49.59 -2.43 21.01
CA GLY A 270 -49.24 -2.46 19.59
C GLY A 270 -47.75 -2.22 19.33
N TRP A 271 -47.43 -1.71 18.14
CA TRP A 271 -46.05 -1.59 17.66
C TRP A 271 -45.65 -0.14 17.43
N VAL A 272 -44.36 0.16 17.58
CA VAL A 272 -43.76 1.47 17.25
C VAL A 272 -42.50 1.29 16.41
N GLU A 273 -42.33 2.16 15.40
CA GLU A 273 -41.14 2.28 14.57
C GLU A 273 -40.74 3.76 14.46
N LYS A 274 -39.45 4.06 14.68
CA LYS A 274 -38.88 5.41 14.51
C LYS A 274 -37.87 5.43 13.36
N TRP A 275 -37.80 6.60 12.73
CA TRP A 275 -36.91 6.89 11.61
C TRP A 275 -36.05 8.11 11.92
N ALA A 276 -34.80 8.08 11.46
CA ALA A 276 -33.79 9.12 11.65
C ALA A 276 -34.20 10.49 11.08
N ASN A 277 -35.12 10.52 10.11
CA ASN A 277 -35.68 11.77 9.58
C ASN A 277 -36.75 12.41 10.50
N GLY A 278 -36.90 11.91 11.73
CA GLY A 278 -37.87 12.39 12.71
C GLY A 278 -39.29 11.85 12.52
N ARG A 279 -39.53 10.85 11.65
CA ARG A 279 -40.85 10.19 11.53
C ARG A 279 -41.01 9.06 12.55
N MET A 280 -42.17 8.98 13.17
CA MET A 280 -42.58 7.84 14.01
C MET A 280 -43.94 7.32 13.54
N GLU A 281 -44.07 5.99 13.55
CA GLU A 281 -45.31 5.30 13.24
C GLU A 281 -45.63 4.30 14.35
N CYS A 282 -46.85 4.39 14.88
CA CYS A 282 -47.41 3.39 15.78
C CYS A 282 -48.58 2.69 15.10
N TRP A 283 -48.79 1.40 15.36
CA TRP A 283 -49.96 0.68 14.85
C TRP A 283 -50.46 -0.39 15.81
N HIS A 284 -51.76 -0.68 15.74
CA HIS A 284 -52.40 -1.71 16.54
C HIS A 284 -53.59 -2.33 15.82
N ARG A 285 -53.97 -3.55 16.20
CA ARG A 285 -55.16 -4.25 15.73
C ARG A 285 -56.07 -4.47 16.93
N ILE A 286 -57.19 -3.77 16.96
CA ILE A 286 -58.11 -3.74 18.10
C ILE A 286 -59.42 -4.45 17.70
N ASN A 287 -59.90 -5.35 18.56
CA ASN A 287 -61.26 -5.89 18.43
C ASN A 287 -62.24 -4.94 19.13
N LEU A 288 -63.15 -4.34 18.36
CA LEU A 288 -64.20 -3.45 18.85
C LEU A 288 -65.45 -4.23 19.31
N GLY A 289 -65.47 -5.55 19.12
CA GLY A 289 -66.61 -6.41 19.39
C GLY A 289 -67.72 -6.25 18.36
N PRO A 290 -68.96 -6.67 18.69
CA PRO A 290 -70.07 -6.61 17.75
C PRO A 290 -70.52 -5.17 17.51
N VAL A 291 -70.85 -4.84 16.26
CA VAL A 291 -71.36 -3.50 15.90
C VAL A 291 -72.77 -3.23 16.42
N THR A 292 -73.44 -4.21 17.03
CA THR A 292 -74.75 -4.05 17.66
C THR A 292 -74.65 -3.75 19.16
N ALA A 293 -73.44 -3.47 19.67
CA ALA A 293 -73.22 -3.23 21.09
C ALA A 293 -73.95 -1.98 21.62
N ILE A 294 -74.13 -0.97 20.76
CA ILE A 294 -74.80 0.29 21.07
C ILE A 294 -75.84 0.57 19.97
N GLY A 295 -76.96 1.18 20.37
CA GLY A 295 -78.03 1.63 19.48
C GLY A 295 -79.07 0.56 19.16
N SER A 296 -80.12 0.98 18.47
CA SER A 296 -81.28 0.15 18.10
C SER A 296 -81.39 -0.11 16.60
N GLY A 297 -80.47 0.45 15.80
CA GLY A 297 -80.40 0.24 14.35
C GLY A 297 -81.37 1.11 13.55
N THR A 298 -81.93 2.15 14.18
CA THR A 298 -82.75 3.17 13.52
C THR A 298 -81.87 4.32 13.00
N ASP A 299 -82.43 5.18 12.14
CA ASP A 299 -81.67 6.33 11.59
C ASP A 299 -81.23 7.33 12.68
N GLY A 300 -82.07 7.53 13.71
CA GLY A 300 -81.76 8.38 14.87
C GLY A 300 -80.91 7.71 15.94
N ASP A 301 -80.70 6.40 15.86
CA ASP A 301 -79.95 5.60 16.84
C ASP A 301 -79.31 4.37 16.15
N PRO A 302 -78.30 4.61 15.29
CA PRO A 302 -77.69 3.57 14.47
C PRO A 302 -76.89 2.58 15.33
N TYR A 303 -76.75 1.36 14.83
CA TYR A 303 -75.92 0.36 15.51
C TYR A 303 -74.43 0.76 15.47
N GLN A 304 -73.79 0.74 16.63
CA GLN A 304 -72.38 1.05 16.82
C GLN A 304 -71.68 -0.03 17.66
N THR A 305 -70.38 -0.21 17.42
CA THR A 305 -69.53 -0.97 18.35
C THR A 305 -69.45 -0.26 19.70
N ALA A 306 -69.00 -0.98 20.74
CA ALA A 306 -68.52 -0.31 21.93
C ALA A 306 -67.37 0.63 21.57
N GLN A 307 -67.25 1.74 22.30
CA GLN A 307 -66.12 2.66 22.15
C GLN A 307 -64.95 2.17 23.01
N THR A 308 -63.75 2.21 22.44
CA THR A 308 -62.52 1.89 23.16
C THR A 308 -61.47 2.99 22.99
N ASN A 309 -60.44 2.95 23.82
CA ASN A 309 -59.30 3.85 23.76
C ASN A 309 -58.05 3.06 23.42
N TRP A 310 -57.14 3.69 22.68
CA TRP A 310 -55.82 3.17 22.38
C TRP A 310 -54.76 4.07 23.00
N THR A 311 -54.00 3.54 23.96
CA THR A 311 -52.78 4.18 24.45
C THR A 311 -51.68 3.96 23.41
N LEU A 312 -50.98 5.02 23.00
CA LEU A 312 -49.91 4.88 22.01
C LEU A 312 -48.70 4.17 22.66
N PRO A 313 -48.02 3.24 21.95
CA PRO A 313 -46.84 2.51 22.46
C PRO A 313 -45.63 3.38 22.83
N SER A 314 -45.62 4.65 22.38
CA SER A 314 -44.59 5.65 22.67
C SER A 314 -45.25 7.01 22.88
N ALA A 315 -44.71 7.78 23.82
CA ALA A 315 -45.11 9.15 24.12
C ALA A 315 -44.26 10.20 23.38
N ASP A 316 -43.38 9.77 22.46
CA ASP A 316 -42.35 10.62 21.86
C ASP A 316 -42.88 11.50 20.72
N PHE A 317 -44.19 11.44 20.43
CA PHE A 317 -44.82 12.30 19.44
C PHE A 317 -44.74 13.78 19.88
N VAL A 318 -44.24 14.64 18.99
CA VAL A 318 -44.14 16.09 19.24
C VAL A 318 -45.51 16.77 19.20
N GLU A 319 -46.41 16.23 18.39
CA GLU A 319 -47.79 16.72 18.21
C GLU A 319 -48.74 15.55 18.00
N ALA A 320 -50.05 15.80 18.08
CA ALA A 320 -51.04 14.76 17.87
C ALA A 320 -50.89 14.11 16.47
N PRO A 321 -50.67 12.79 16.37
CA PRO A 321 -50.31 12.13 15.12
C PRO A 321 -51.52 11.95 14.20
N LEU A 322 -51.30 11.93 12.88
CA LEU A 322 -52.34 11.60 11.91
C LEU A 322 -52.84 10.18 12.15
N ILE A 323 -54.16 10.01 12.27
CA ILE A 323 -54.78 8.71 12.54
C ILE A 323 -55.38 8.16 11.25
N CYS A 324 -54.97 6.94 10.89
CA CYS A 324 -55.53 6.18 9.79
C CYS A 324 -56.23 4.94 10.35
N LEU A 325 -57.45 4.68 9.88
CA LEU A 325 -58.26 3.53 10.29
C LEU A 325 -58.58 2.67 9.07
N ALA A 326 -58.37 1.36 9.20
CA ALA A 326 -58.87 0.36 8.28
C ALA A 326 -59.71 -0.66 9.06
N LEU A 327 -60.91 -0.96 8.56
CA LEU A 327 -61.81 -1.92 9.18
C LEU A 327 -61.65 -3.30 8.56
N GLU A 328 -61.65 -4.30 9.42
CA GLU A 328 -61.73 -5.72 9.08
C GLU A 328 -62.97 -6.29 9.77
N TYR A 329 -63.76 -7.09 9.08
CA TYR A 329 -64.89 -7.80 9.68
C TYR A 329 -65.10 -9.12 8.96
N ASP A 330 -65.62 -10.10 9.70
CA ASP A 330 -66.03 -11.37 9.13
C ASP A 330 -67.50 -11.30 8.66
N SER A 331 -67.75 -11.79 7.44
CA SER A 331 -69.10 -11.91 6.89
C SER A 331 -69.25 -13.21 6.12
N SER A 332 -70.24 -14.01 6.50
CA SER A 332 -70.58 -15.28 5.84
C SER A 332 -71.26 -15.12 4.47
N ASP A 333 -71.65 -13.89 4.08
CA ASP A 333 -72.50 -13.60 2.91
C ASP A 333 -71.72 -12.92 1.75
N GLY A 334 -70.39 -12.76 1.86
CA GLY A 334 -69.50 -12.29 0.78
C GLY A 334 -69.72 -10.87 0.25
N ARG A 335 -70.73 -10.12 0.72
CA ARG A 335 -70.98 -8.72 0.37
C ARG A 335 -70.35 -7.78 1.39
N ALA A 336 -69.63 -6.78 0.91
CA ALA A 336 -68.99 -5.82 1.80
C ALA A 336 -70.05 -4.96 2.54
N ARG A 337 -70.06 -5.02 3.88
CA ARG A 337 -70.84 -4.14 4.76
C ARG A 337 -70.33 -2.70 4.64
N GLY A 338 -71.22 -1.72 4.59
CA GLY A 338 -70.87 -0.33 4.84
C GLY A 338 -70.66 -0.10 6.33
N LEU A 339 -69.42 0.12 6.74
CA LEU A 339 -69.05 0.55 8.10
C LEU A 339 -68.26 1.85 8.00
N ALA A 340 -68.56 2.79 8.88
CA ALA A 340 -67.77 4.01 9.05
C ALA A 340 -67.04 3.93 10.40
N ALA A 341 -65.71 4.02 10.37
CA ALA A 341 -64.91 4.10 11.59
C ALA A 341 -64.68 5.56 11.96
N GLY A 342 -64.63 5.83 13.26
CA GLY A 342 -64.28 7.14 13.78
C GLY A 342 -63.58 7.04 15.12
N PHE A 343 -63.03 8.17 15.55
CA PHE A 343 -62.50 8.37 16.89
C PHE A 343 -62.95 9.75 17.38
N ARG A 344 -62.97 9.93 18.70
CA ARG A 344 -63.44 11.18 19.33
C ARG A 344 -62.33 12.22 19.43
N SER A 345 -61.15 11.81 19.87
CA SER A 345 -60.01 12.72 20.02
C SER A 345 -58.68 11.98 19.90
N ARG A 346 -57.62 12.75 19.65
CA ARG A 346 -56.23 12.28 19.57
C ARG A 346 -55.33 13.21 20.37
N SER A 347 -54.34 12.64 21.04
CA SER A 347 -53.24 13.35 21.71
C SER A 347 -51.91 12.72 21.29
N THR A 348 -50.80 13.23 21.84
CA THR A 348 -49.46 12.62 21.67
C THR A 348 -49.33 11.25 22.35
N THR A 349 -50.29 10.86 23.20
CA THR A 349 -50.22 9.65 24.01
C THR A 349 -51.38 8.68 23.82
N ALA A 350 -52.49 9.10 23.20
CA ALA A 350 -53.66 8.24 23.04
C ALA A 350 -54.60 8.67 21.89
N VAL A 351 -55.42 7.72 21.45
CA VAL A 351 -56.61 7.94 20.62
C VAL A 351 -57.82 7.43 21.39
N THR A 352 -58.85 8.27 21.55
CA THR A 352 -60.01 7.92 22.39
C THR A 352 -61.30 7.84 21.60
N GLY A 353 -62.25 7.05 22.10
CA GLY A 353 -63.58 6.89 21.51
C GLY A 353 -63.56 6.23 20.13
N ILE A 354 -62.63 5.29 19.92
CA ILE A 354 -62.53 4.51 18.69
C ILE A 354 -63.74 3.60 18.60
N GLY A 355 -64.47 3.67 17.49
CA GLY A 355 -65.63 2.83 17.24
C GLY A 355 -65.99 2.79 15.76
N ALA A 356 -66.88 1.85 15.41
CA ALA A 356 -67.46 1.74 14.08
C ALA A 356 -68.98 1.87 14.14
N THR A 357 -69.54 2.64 13.20
CA THR A 357 -70.99 2.79 13.02
C THR A 357 -71.42 2.05 11.76
N ARG A 358 -72.53 1.33 11.86
CA ARG A 358 -73.13 0.66 10.71
C ARG A 358 -73.86 1.68 9.82
N VAL A 359 -73.56 1.66 8.52
CA VAL A 359 -74.21 2.52 7.50
C VAL A 359 -74.94 1.70 6.43
N SER A 360 -75.28 0.44 6.74
CA SER A 360 -76.04 -0.47 5.89
C SER A 360 -77.25 -1.07 6.62
N SER A 361 -78.19 -1.65 5.86
CA SER A 361 -79.45 -2.21 6.36
C SER A 361 -79.41 -3.72 6.70
N GLN A 362 -78.28 -4.41 6.50
CA GLN A 362 -78.13 -5.86 6.70
C GLN A 362 -77.93 -6.22 8.20
N SER A 363 -78.53 -7.32 8.69
CA SER A 363 -78.68 -7.64 10.13
C SER A 363 -77.74 -8.71 10.71
N ALA A 364 -76.88 -9.37 9.93
CA ALA A 364 -75.99 -10.44 10.41
C ALA A 364 -74.54 -9.96 10.56
N ILE A 365 -74.04 -9.80 11.80
CA ILE A 365 -72.70 -9.24 12.06
C ILE A 365 -71.97 -9.95 13.22
N GLY A 366 -70.74 -10.40 12.96
CA GLY A 366 -69.75 -10.79 13.98
C GLY A 366 -68.92 -9.59 14.45
N ASP A 367 -67.78 -9.84 15.07
CA ASP A 367 -66.91 -8.79 15.60
C ASP A 367 -66.31 -7.89 14.50
N VAL A 368 -66.16 -6.61 14.83
CA VAL A 368 -65.47 -5.61 13.99
C VAL A 368 -64.07 -5.38 14.55
N LEU A 369 -63.07 -5.52 13.69
CA LEU A 369 -61.67 -5.25 13.98
C LEU A 369 -61.26 -3.94 13.32
N VAL A 370 -60.43 -3.17 14.02
CA VAL A 370 -59.83 -1.95 13.47
C VAL A 370 -58.31 -2.06 13.49
N HIS A 371 -57.71 -1.89 12.31
CA HIS A 371 -56.30 -1.63 12.15
C HIS A 371 -56.11 -0.13 12.22
N ILE A 372 -55.51 0.33 13.30
CA ILE A 372 -55.27 1.75 13.56
C ILE A 372 -53.78 2.05 13.39
N ARG A 373 -53.46 3.13 12.68
CA ARG A 373 -52.09 3.67 12.56
C ARG A 373 -52.06 5.12 13.00
N ALA A 374 -51.02 5.49 13.74
CA ALA A 374 -50.70 6.85 14.14
C ALA A 374 -49.35 7.24 13.52
N ILE A 375 -49.34 8.27 12.67
CA ILE A 375 -48.14 8.71 11.94
C ILE A 375 -47.85 10.17 12.30
N GLY A 376 -46.63 10.46 12.72
CA GLY A 376 -46.27 11.80 13.17
C GLY A 376 -44.77 12.03 13.28
N ARG A 377 -44.40 13.17 13.88
CA ARG A 377 -43.02 13.51 14.19
C ARG A 377 -42.67 13.11 15.62
N TRP A 378 -41.46 12.63 15.83
CA TRP A 378 -40.92 12.38 17.17
C TRP A 378 -39.75 13.32 17.49
N SER A 379 -39.51 13.54 18.78
CA SER A 379 -38.33 14.21 19.32
C SER A 379 -37.70 13.34 20.40
N ALA A 380 -36.37 13.44 20.54
CA ALA A 380 -35.56 12.60 21.43
C ALA A 380 -35.59 13.10 22.87
#